data_AF-A0A176EFK4-F1
#
_entry.id   AF-A0A176EFK4-F1
#
_cell.length_a   1.000
_cell.length_b   1.000
_cell.length_c   1.000
_cell.angle_alpha   90.00
_cell.angle_beta   90.00
_cell.angle_gamma   90.00
#
_symmetry.space_group_name_H-M   'P 1'
#
loop_
_entity.id
_entity.type
_entity.pdbx_description
1 polymer ?
#
loop_
_entity_poly.entity_id
_entity_poly.type
_entity_poly.pdbx_seq_one_letter_code
_entity_poly.pdbx_strand_id
1 'polypeptide(L)'
;MQTEFTLTYDGPALRGHEMNVRDLAPAMLGVGEVFEALNRLYNGKAADVAVNVRAHQPACFTVVFDVSQAIKSATEFLSGTELTAALNLKDLLFGTGGVGVGLILLVRKLRGRMPERVEKLTPGMFRLFLEGEHYDVPLELLQAYKELSVRKALEKFITKPLAKPGIDVMKIESGGREIERVTEEEAPYFAAPDVPDDVIIDDTRRAAYTISNLSFDEDGLWQLNDGNNPIRVSIEDTEFLRKVEADIIRFAKHDVLVCMVHFVQRRTAKGGVANEYTVVEVLEHIPAPRQLRFPEPEEGPDDDPA
;
A
#
# COMPACT_ATOMS: atom_id res chain seq x y z
N MET A 1 -18.17 23.73 10.52
CA MET A 1 -18.42 22.98 11.79
C MET A 1 -17.10 22.81 12.51
N GLN A 2 -17.07 22.94 13.83
CA GLN A 2 -15.84 22.78 14.63
C GLN A 2 -16.09 21.74 15.71
N THR A 3 -15.11 20.87 15.90
CA THR A 3 -15.18 19.77 16.85
C THR A 3 -13.84 19.59 17.54
N GLU A 4 -13.88 19.44 18.86
CA GLU A 4 -12.71 19.24 19.69
C GLU A 4 -12.69 17.82 20.28
N PHE A 5 -11.50 17.22 20.36
CA PHE A 5 -11.24 16.01 21.11
C PHE A 5 -9.78 15.98 21.57
N THR A 6 -9.51 15.10 22.50
CA THR A 6 -8.22 14.94 23.15
C THR A 6 -7.68 13.55 22.87
N LEU A 7 -6.42 13.45 22.45
CA LEU A 7 -5.69 12.19 22.29
C LEU A 7 -4.62 12.09 23.38
N THR A 8 -4.64 10.98 24.11
CA THR A 8 -3.69 10.70 25.20
C THR A 8 -3.07 9.32 24.99
N TYR A 9 -1.74 9.25 25.09
CA TYR A 9 -1.00 8.00 25.23
C TYR A 9 -0.55 7.84 26.67
N ASP A 10 -0.61 6.62 27.19
CA ASP A 10 -0.26 6.33 28.59
C ASP A 10 0.45 4.98 28.70
N GLY A 11 1.33 4.86 29.69
CA GLY A 11 2.17 3.69 29.92
C GLY A 11 3.44 4.01 30.74
N PRO A 12 4.17 2.98 31.20
CA PRO A 12 5.36 3.14 32.04
C PRO A 12 6.43 4.07 31.46
N ALA A 13 6.59 4.10 30.13
CA ALA A 13 7.57 4.95 29.45
C ALA A 13 7.22 6.45 29.52
N LEU A 14 5.96 6.79 29.77
CA LEU A 14 5.45 8.16 29.76
C LEU A 14 5.26 8.75 31.16
N ARG A 15 5.68 8.05 32.22
CA ARG A 15 5.60 8.52 33.62
C ARG A 15 6.40 9.82 33.87
N GLY A 16 7.40 10.09 33.04
CA GLY A 16 8.14 11.36 33.05
C GLY A 16 7.39 12.52 32.37
N HIS A 17 6.18 12.29 31.86
CA HIS A 17 5.38 13.24 31.07
C HIS A 17 6.07 13.67 29.77
N GLU A 18 6.92 12.82 29.20
CA GLU A 18 7.68 13.08 27.99
C GLU A 18 7.47 11.97 26.97
N MET A 19 7.39 12.33 25.69
CA MET A 19 7.38 11.41 24.55
C MET A 19 8.39 11.91 23.51
N ASN A 20 9.10 11.00 22.85
CA ASN A 20 10.03 11.38 21.79
C ASN A 20 9.26 12.02 20.62
N VAL A 21 9.74 13.17 20.13
CA VAL A 21 9.12 13.87 18.99
C VAL A 21 9.04 13.01 17.72
N ARG A 22 9.96 12.04 17.54
CA ARG A 22 9.95 11.10 16.41
C ARG A 22 8.84 10.06 16.51
N ASP A 23 8.29 9.83 17.69
CA ASP A 23 7.14 8.95 17.91
C ASP A 23 5.84 9.75 17.87
N LEU A 24 5.84 10.93 18.48
CA LEU A 24 4.66 11.78 18.55
C LEU A 24 4.28 12.43 17.21
N ALA A 25 5.22 13.08 16.53
CA ALA A 25 4.90 13.88 15.35
C ALA A 25 4.23 13.02 14.25
N PRO A 26 4.69 11.77 13.98
CA PRO A 26 3.97 10.88 13.09
C PRO A 26 2.55 10.57 13.56
N ALA A 27 2.31 10.37 14.86
CA ALA A 27 0.97 10.11 15.38
C ALA A 27 0.03 11.31 15.17
N MET A 28 0.49 12.52 15.44
CA MET A 28 -0.27 13.75 15.19
C MET A 28 -0.59 13.93 13.70
N LEU A 29 0.39 13.64 12.84
CA LEU A 29 0.17 13.64 11.39
C LEU A 29 -0.86 12.59 10.97
N GLY A 30 -0.88 11.41 11.60
CA GLY A 30 -1.87 10.37 11.34
C GLY A 30 -3.30 10.82 11.66
N VAL A 31 -3.48 11.62 12.72
CA VAL A 31 -4.77 12.24 13.03
C VAL A 31 -5.17 13.24 11.94
N GLY A 32 -4.26 14.10 11.47
CA GLY A 32 -4.53 14.99 10.33
C GLY A 32 -4.93 14.20 9.08
N GLU A 33 -4.13 13.20 8.73
CA GLU A 33 -4.32 12.34 7.56
C GLU A 33 -5.65 11.59 7.57
N VAL A 34 -6.14 11.13 8.74
CA VAL A 34 -7.43 10.41 8.80
C VAL A 34 -8.59 11.35 8.48
N PHE A 35 -8.60 12.57 9.04
CA PHE A 35 -9.67 13.54 8.75
C PHE A 35 -9.58 14.07 7.31
N GLU A 36 -8.39 14.30 6.78
CA GLU A 36 -8.19 14.67 5.38
C GLU A 36 -8.64 13.56 4.42
N ALA A 37 -8.32 12.30 4.71
CA ALA A 37 -8.74 11.16 3.91
C ALA A 37 -10.27 11.00 3.91
N LEU A 38 -10.91 11.06 5.08
CA LEU A 38 -12.37 11.01 5.19
C LEU A 38 -13.04 12.22 4.50
N ASN A 39 -12.49 13.43 4.65
CA ASN A 39 -13.01 14.60 3.95
C ASN A 39 -12.92 14.47 2.44
N ARG A 40 -11.79 13.99 1.91
CA ARG A 40 -11.64 13.71 0.48
C ARG A 40 -12.61 12.64 -0.01
N LEU A 41 -12.88 11.62 0.79
CA LEU A 41 -13.79 10.52 0.45
C LEU A 41 -15.25 10.99 0.31
N TYR A 42 -15.74 11.83 1.23
CA TYR A 42 -17.17 12.23 1.25
C TYR A 42 -17.45 13.62 0.71
N ASN A 43 -16.55 14.58 0.97
CA ASN A 43 -16.75 15.98 0.58
C ASN A 43 -15.93 16.35 -0.67
N GLY A 44 -14.98 15.51 -1.09
CA GLY A 44 -14.16 15.75 -2.28
C GLY A 44 -13.44 17.10 -2.20
N LYS A 45 -13.64 17.96 -3.20
CA LYS A 45 -13.08 19.32 -3.23
C LYS A 45 -13.98 20.36 -2.57
N ALA A 46 -15.24 20.01 -2.23
CA ALA A 46 -16.26 20.95 -1.78
C ALA A 46 -16.02 21.48 -0.36
N ALA A 47 -15.24 20.75 0.45
CA ALA A 47 -14.86 21.19 1.79
C ALA A 47 -13.36 21.02 2.03
N ASP A 48 -12.78 21.94 2.79
CA ASP A 48 -11.45 21.78 3.37
C ASP A 48 -11.57 21.38 4.84
N VAL A 49 -10.64 20.52 5.27
CA VAL A 49 -10.43 20.17 6.68
C VAL A 49 -9.14 20.80 7.14
N ALA A 50 -9.18 21.45 8.31
CA ALA A 50 -8.00 21.84 9.05
C ALA A 50 -8.03 21.18 10.43
N VAL A 51 -6.94 20.48 10.76
CA VAL A 51 -6.71 19.84 12.05
C VAL A 51 -5.63 20.61 12.77
N ASN A 52 -6.01 21.34 13.82
CA ASN A 52 -5.09 22.14 14.62
C ASN A 52 -4.82 21.45 15.95
N VAL A 53 -3.64 21.70 16.51
CA VAL A 53 -3.21 21.13 17.78
C VAL A 53 -3.01 22.23 18.81
N ARG A 54 -3.54 22.03 20.02
CA ARG A 54 -3.32 22.90 21.18
C ARG A 54 -2.60 22.11 22.28
N ALA A 55 -1.69 22.78 22.98
CA ALA A 55 -1.05 22.21 24.15
C ALA A 55 -2.05 22.16 25.32
N HIS A 56 -2.10 21.03 26.04
CA HIS A 56 -2.82 20.92 27.30
C HIS A 56 -1.93 21.27 28.51
N GLN A 57 -2.53 21.39 29.70
CA GLN A 57 -1.88 21.85 30.94
C GLN A 57 -0.65 21.00 31.36
N PRO A 58 0.20 21.50 32.29
CA PRO A 58 1.39 20.77 32.74
C PRO A 58 1.04 19.41 33.38
N ALA A 59 1.88 18.39 33.12
CA ALA A 59 1.82 17.02 33.68
C ALA A 59 0.93 15.98 32.97
N CYS A 60 0.63 16.15 31.69
CA CYS A 60 0.10 15.06 30.84
C CYS A 60 0.58 15.22 29.38
N PHE A 61 0.97 14.11 28.73
CA PHE A 61 1.26 14.12 27.30
C PHE A 61 -0.06 14.02 26.52
N THR A 62 -0.82 15.11 26.59
CA THR A 62 -2.17 15.19 26.06
C THR A 62 -2.21 16.22 24.95
N VAL A 63 -2.62 15.77 23.76
CA VAL A 63 -2.71 16.62 22.58
C VAL A 63 -4.18 16.92 22.33
N VAL A 64 -4.54 18.19 22.39
CA VAL A 64 -5.90 18.64 22.07
C VAL A 64 -5.98 18.93 20.59
N PHE A 65 -6.90 18.27 19.89
CA PHE A 65 -7.14 18.43 18.47
C PHE A 65 -8.42 19.23 18.24
N ASP A 66 -8.31 20.21 17.35
CA ASP A 66 -9.41 21.04 16.87
C ASP A 66 -9.60 20.76 15.38
N VAL A 67 -10.69 20.10 15.02
CA VAL A 67 -11.04 19.77 13.64
C VAL A 67 -12.10 20.74 13.17
N SER A 68 -11.74 21.51 12.14
CA SER A 68 -12.66 22.44 11.49
C SER A 68 -12.92 22.01 10.04
N GLN A 69 -14.19 21.97 9.66
CA GLN A 69 -14.64 21.74 8.29
C GLN A 69 -15.26 23.03 7.74
N ALA A 70 -14.73 23.52 6.62
CA ALA A 70 -15.20 24.72 5.92
C ALA A 70 -15.65 24.37 4.49
N ILE A 71 -16.87 24.77 4.13
CA ILE A 71 -17.44 24.58 2.79
C ILE A 71 -16.97 25.72 1.88
N LYS A 72 -16.45 25.41 0.69
CA LYS A 72 -15.87 26.42 -0.23
C LYS A 72 -16.92 27.29 -0.93
N SER A 73 -18.10 26.74 -1.22
CA SER A 73 -19.23 27.49 -1.78
C SER A 73 -20.57 26.85 -1.44
N ALA A 74 -21.54 27.66 -1.01
CA ALA A 74 -22.90 27.20 -0.73
C ALA A 74 -23.60 26.66 -1.98
N THR A 75 -23.28 27.15 -3.18
CA THR A 75 -23.92 26.71 -4.44
C THR A 75 -23.41 25.35 -4.93
N GLU A 76 -22.15 24.99 -4.67
CA GLU A 76 -21.59 23.66 -4.95
C GLU A 76 -22.06 22.60 -3.95
N PHE A 77 -22.34 23.01 -2.70
CA PHE A 77 -22.94 22.15 -1.69
C PHE A 77 -24.41 21.84 -1.98
N LEU A 78 -25.16 22.82 -2.48
CA LEU A 78 -26.59 22.68 -2.79
C LEU A 78 -26.89 21.92 -4.10
N SER A 79 -25.93 21.85 -5.03
CA SER A 79 -26.08 21.10 -6.28
C SER A 79 -25.87 19.59 -6.13
N GLY A 80 -25.27 19.15 -5.01
CA GLY A 80 -25.15 17.75 -4.61
C GLY A 80 -26.35 17.25 -3.79
N THR A 81 -27.56 17.29 -4.37
CA THR A 81 -28.76 16.52 -3.94
C THR A 81 -28.97 16.33 -2.42
N GLU A 82 -29.65 17.28 -1.77
CA GLU A 82 -30.61 17.18 -0.63
C GLU A 82 -30.45 16.15 0.53
N LEU A 83 -29.44 15.28 0.60
CA LEU A 83 -29.34 14.19 1.60
C LEU A 83 -28.11 14.22 2.50
N THR A 84 -27.08 15.03 2.23
CA THR A 84 -25.92 15.14 3.12
C THR A 84 -26.10 16.28 4.10
N ALA A 85 -26.84 16.02 5.19
CA ALA A 85 -26.54 16.69 6.45
C ALA A 85 -25.02 16.57 6.65
N ALA A 86 -24.32 17.71 6.76
CA ALA A 86 -22.86 17.76 6.76
C ALA A 86 -22.27 16.63 7.61
N LEU A 87 -21.65 15.64 6.96
CA LEU A 87 -21.13 14.45 7.61
C LEU A 87 -20.17 14.88 8.72
N ASN A 88 -20.53 14.57 9.96
CA ASN A 88 -19.65 14.85 11.07
C ASN A 88 -18.56 13.77 11.11
N LEU A 89 -17.40 14.10 10.54
CA LEU A 89 -16.27 13.17 10.46
C LEU A 89 -15.83 12.65 11.84
N LYS A 90 -16.05 13.42 12.92
CA LYS A 90 -15.82 12.92 14.29
C LYS A 90 -16.80 11.78 14.61
N ASP A 91 -18.08 11.97 14.33
CA ASP A 91 -19.11 10.95 14.61
C ASP A 91 -18.87 9.70 13.78
N LEU A 92 -18.38 9.84 12.54
CA LEU A 92 -17.99 8.71 11.70
C LEU A 92 -16.77 7.95 12.28
N LEU A 93 -15.76 8.67 12.77
CA LEU A 93 -14.54 8.07 13.29
C LEU A 93 -14.75 7.38 14.65
N PHE A 94 -15.44 8.05 15.58
CA PHE A 94 -15.58 7.62 16.97
C PHE A 94 -16.98 7.16 17.39
N GLY A 95 -17.98 7.23 16.50
CA GLY A 95 -19.33 6.76 16.81
C GLY A 95 -20.09 7.64 17.81
N THR A 96 -19.71 8.91 17.96
CA THR A 96 -20.32 9.83 18.95
C THR A 96 -21.71 10.35 18.56
N GLY A 97 -22.22 10.00 17.37
CA GLY A 97 -23.58 10.29 16.90
C GLY A 97 -24.59 9.18 17.20
N GLY A 98 -25.84 9.34 16.74
CA GLY A 98 -26.95 8.42 17.04
C GLY A 98 -26.83 6.98 16.52
N VAL A 99 -25.80 6.67 15.73
CA VAL A 99 -25.54 5.34 15.15
C VAL A 99 -24.73 4.44 16.10
N GLY A 100 -24.03 5.00 17.09
CA GLY A 100 -23.33 4.25 18.14
C GLY A 100 -22.14 3.38 17.69
N VAL A 101 -21.84 3.31 16.40
CA VAL A 101 -20.70 2.57 15.84
C VAL A 101 -19.82 3.50 15.01
N GLY A 102 -18.60 3.75 15.50
CA GLY A 102 -17.56 4.47 14.78
C GLY A 102 -16.62 3.53 14.01
N LEU A 103 -15.76 4.12 13.18
CA LEU A 103 -14.75 3.39 12.42
C LEU A 103 -13.77 2.63 13.31
N ILE A 104 -13.35 3.23 14.43
CA ILE A 104 -12.44 2.56 15.36
C ILE A 104 -13.08 1.28 15.92
N LEU A 105 -14.33 1.36 16.37
CA LEU A 105 -15.09 0.20 16.84
C LEU A 105 -15.28 -0.85 15.73
N LEU A 106 -15.60 -0.43 14.50
CA LEU A 106 -15.78 -1.35 13.38
C LEU A 106 -14.49 -2.12 13.06
N VAL A 107 -13.34 -1.45 13.01
CA VAL A 107 -12.04 -2.08 12.81
C VAL A 107 -11.74 -3.07 13.94
N ARG A 108 -11.98 -2.69 15.21
CA ARG A 108 -11.81 -3.55 16.39
C ARG A 108 -12.67 -4.80 16.35
N LYS A 109 -13.90 -4.70 15.83
CA LYS A 109 -14.83 -5.84 15.69
C LYS A 109 -14.41 -6.78 14.56
N LEU A 110 -14.05 -6.24 13.40
CA LEU A 110 -13.67 -7.05 12.24
C LEU A 110 -12.30 -7.71 12.41
N ARG A 111 -11.31 -7.04 13.03
CA ARG A 111 -9.95 -7.57 13.25
C ARG A 111 -9.29 -8.11 11.96
N GLY A 112 -9.52 -7.42 10.84
CA GLY A 112 -9.05 -7.84 9.52
C GLY A 112 -9.85 -8.98 8.86
N ARG A 113 -10.88 -9.52 9.52
CA ARG A 113 -11.75 -10.57 8.97
C ARG A 113 -12.85 -9.97 8.10
N MET A 114 -13.29 -10.75 7.12
CA MET A 114 -14.50 -10.43 6.37
C MET A 114 -15.75 -10.88 7.15
N PRO A 115 -16.84 -10.11 7.13
CA PRO A 115 -18.13 -10.58 7.63
C PRO A 115 -18.54 -11.88 6.92
N GLU A 116 -19.17 -12.79 7.65
CA GLU A 116 -19.71 -14.04 7.09
C GLU A 116 -20.82 -13.75 6.07
N ARG A 117 -21.58 -12.68 6.35
CA ARG A 117 -22.68 -12.23 5.51
C ARG A 117 -22.87 -10.74 5.66
N VAL A 118 -23.28 -10.08 4.58
CA VAL A 118 -23.69 -8.67 4.56
C VAL A 118 -25.07 -8.58 3.95
N GLU A 119 -26.01 -8.00 4.68
CA GLU A 119 -27.39 -7.78 4.20
C GLU A 119 -27.66 -6.29 4.10
N LYS A 120 -28.32 -5.86 3.02
CA LYS A 120 -28.82 -4.49 2.91
C LYS A 120 -30.16 -4.38 3.63
N LEU A 121 -30.23 -3.54 4.67
CA LEU A 121 -31.47 -3.35 5.44
C LEU A 121 -32.37 -2.28 4.79
N THR A 122 -31.77 -1.12 4.48
CA THR A 122 -32.45 0.03 3.86
C THR A 122 -31.48 0.74 2.92
N PRO A 123 -31.91 1.73 2.11
CA PRO A 123 -30.98 2.59 1.39
C PRO A 123 -29.97 3.23 2.36
N GLY A 124 -28.68 2.93 2.19
CA GLY A 124 -27.60 3.48 3.02
C GLY A 124 -27.28 2.71 4.31
N MET A 125 -28.03 1.67 4.69
CA MET A 125 -27.74 0.86 5.89
C MET A 125 -27.55 -0.62 5.58
N PHE A 126 -26.51 -1.20 6.17
CA PHE A 126 -26.10 -2.59 5.98
C PHE A 126 -25.96 -3.30 7.33
N ARG A 127 -26.35 -4.56 7.39
CA ARG A 127 -26.14 -5.45 8.51
C ARG A 127 -24.98 -6.38 8.20
N LEU A 128 -23.96 -6.36 9.05
CA LEU A 128 -22.82 -7.27 9.01
C LEU A 128 -23.07 -8.42 9.99
N PHE A 129 -22.87 -9.65 9.58
CA PHE A 129 -22.90 -10.83 10.44
C PHE A 129 -21.48 -11.31 10.69
N LEU A 130 -21.11 -11.46 11.97
CA LEU A 130 -19.78 -11.87 12.39
C LEU A 130 -19.88 -12.67 13.69
N GLU A 131 -19.40 -13.91 13.70
CA GLU A 131 -19.32 -14.77 14.89
C GLU A 131 -20.67 -14.95 15.61
N GLY A 132 -21.76 -15.03 14.85
CA GLY A 132 -23.12 -15.16 15.40
C GLY A 132 -23.70 -13.85 15.96
N GLU A 133 -22.97 -12.74 15.92
CA GLU A 133 -23.48 -11.40 16.21
C GLU A 133 -23.79 -10.64 14.91
N HIS A 134 -24.53 -9.53 15.03
CA HIS A 134 -24.76 -8.63 13.92
C HIS A 134 -24.60 -7.16 14.29
N TYR A 135 -24.17 -6.36 13.32
CA TYR A 135 -23.88 -4.94 13.45
C TYR A 135 -24.53 -4.17 12.31
N ASP A 136 -25.35 -3.18 12.63
CA ASP A 136 -25.95 -2.30 11.64
C ASP A 136 -25.04 -1.10 11.43
N VAL A 137 -24.54 -0.94 10.21
CA VAL A 137 -23.56 0.08 9.84
C VAL A 137 -24.03 0.87 8.61
N PRO A 138 -23.78 2.18 8.57
CA PRO A 138 -24.07 2.99 7.41
C PRO A 138 -23.07 2.71 6.28
N LEU A 139 -23.48 2.96 5.03
CA LEU A 139 -22.66 2.78 3.83
C LEU A 139 -21.37 3.57 3.92
N GLU A 140 -21.46 4.79 4.43
CA GLU A 140 -20.34 5.69 4.63
C GLU A 140 -19.29 4.99 5.48
N LEU A 141 -19.68 4.39 6.62
CA LEU A 141 -18.73 3.71 7.50
C LEU A 141 -18.03 2.52 6.82
N LEU A 142 -18.74 1.77 5.97
CA LEU A 142 -18.15 0.71 5.16
C LEU A 142 -17.16 1.25 4.11
N GLN A 143 -17.46 2.39 3.48
CA GLN A 143 -16.55 3.04 2.55
C GLN A 143 -15.28 3.52 3.25
N ALA A 144 -15.39 4.13 4.43
CA ALA A 144 -14.23 4.53 5.24
C ALA A 144 -13.37 3.33 5.64
N TYR A 145 -13.99 2.21 6.02
CA TYR A 145 -13.28 0.98 6.38
C TYR A 145 -12.45 0.40 5.23
N LYS A 146 -12.98 0.50 4.00
CA LYS A 146 -12.32 0.01 2.78
C LYS A 146 -11.22 0.93 2.25
N GLU A 147 -11.20 2.18 2.70
CA GLU A 147 -10.30 3.18 2.16
C GLU A 147 -8.89 3.03 2.74
N LEU A 148 -7.93 2.65 1.90
CA LEU A 148 -6.57 2.33 2.35
C LEU A 148 -5.87 3.54 3.00
N SER A 149 -6.11 4.74 2.48
CA SER A 149 -5.54 5.97 3.04
C SER A 149 -6.01 6.20 4.48
N VAL A 150 -7.29 5.94 4.76
CA VAL A 150 -7.87 5.96 6.12
C VAL A 150 -7.23 4.88 7.00
N ARG A 151 -7.09 3.65 6.49
CA ARG A 151 -6.46 2.53 7.23
C ARG A 151 -5.00 2.81 7.61
N LYS A 152 -4.21 3.35 6.69
CA LYS A 152 -2.81 3.76 6.94
C LYS A 152 -2.71 4.89 7.95
N ALA A 153 -3.65 5.84 7.92
CA ALA A 153 -3.71 6.91 8.89
C ALA A 153 -4.02 6.37 10.31
N LEU A 154 -5.01 5.47 10.44
CA LEU A 154 -5.30 4.77 11.70
C LEU A 154 -4.08 4.03 12.25
N GLU A 155 -3.40 3.22 11.43
CA GLU A 155 -2.17 2.53 11.84
C GLU A 155 -1.12 3.50 12.38
N LYS A 156 -0.98 4.67 11.75
CA LYS A 156 0.04 5.66 12.09
C LYS A 156 -0.15 6.29 13.47
N PHE A 157 -1.39 6.55 13.91
CA PHE A 157 -1.66 7.13 15.23
C PHE A 157 -2.16 6.13 16.28
N ILE A 158 -2.56 4.92 15.89
CA ILE A 158 -2.99 3.87 16.82
C ILE A 158 -1.88 2.83 16.98
N THR A 159 -1.60 2.08 15.91
CA THR A 159 -0.70 0.92 15.96
C THR A 159 0.74 1.29 16.24
N LYS A 160 1.30 2.27 15.52
CA LYS A 160 2.74 2.59 15.62
C LYS A 160 3.16 3.12 17.00
N PRO A 161 2.40 4.02 17.67
CA PRO A 161 2.72 4.44 19.03
C PRO A 161 2.57 3.31 20.05
N LEU A 162 1.51 2.51 19.95
CA LEU A 162 1.27 1.39 20.87
C LEU A 162 2.24 0.23 20.70
N ALA A 163 2.89 0.09 19.54
CA ALA A 163 3.96 -0.89 19.33
C ALA A 163 5.29 -0.50 20.03
N LYS A 164 5.35 0.66 20.69
CA LYS A 164 6.56 1.13 21.37
C LYS A 164 6.59 0.59 22.80
N PRO A 165 7.74 0.04 23.25
CA PRO A 165 7.85 -0.48 24.61
C PRO A 165 7.45 0.55 25.68
N GLY A 166 6.51 0.18 26.54
CA GLY A 166 6.05 1.00 27.67
C GLY A 166 5.00 2.06 27.32
N ILE A 167 4.37 1.97 26.14
CA ILE A 167 3.13 2.68 25.81
C ILE A 167 2.01 1.64 25.72
N ASP A 168 1.15 1.60 26.73
CA ASP A 168 0.22 0.49 26.93
C ASP A 168 -1.18 0.80 26.37
N VAL A 169 -1.54 2.09 26.28
CA VAL A 169 -2.89 2.51 25.90
C VAL A 169 -2.92 3.86 25.20
N MET A 170 -3.85 3.97 24.25
CA MET A 170 -4.29 5.20 23.62
C MET A 170 -5.74 5.46 24.01
N LYS A 171 -6.05 6.71 24.36
CA LYS A 171 -7.40 7.17 24.72
C LYS A 171 -7.78 8.36 23.86
N ILE A 172 -9.05 8.41 23.46
CA ILE A 172 -9.70 9.59 22.89
C ILE A 172 -10.76 10.07 23.87
N GLU A 173 -10.73 11.36 24.19
CA GLU A 173 -11.73 12.00 25.02
C GLU A 173 -12.42 13.14 24.26
N SER A 174 -13.73 13.30 24.42
CA SER A 174 -14.50 14.41 23.84
C SER A 174 -15.48 14.93 24.88
N GLY A 175 -15.49 16.25 25.11
CA GLY A 175 -16.37 16.84 26.12
C GLY A 175 -16.13 16.32 27.55
N GLY A 176 -14.88 15.98 27.88
CA GLY A 176 -14.48 15.47 29.20
C GLY A 176 -14.88 14.01 29.48
N ARG A 177 -15.24 13.24 28.44
CA ARG A 177 -15.54 11.80 28.56
C ARG A 177 -14.64 11.01 27.63
N GLU A 178 -14.10 9.90 28.13
CA GLU A 178 -13.45 8.88 27.29
C GLU A 178 -14.49 8.30 26.33
N ILE A 179 -14.24 8.46 25.02
CA ILE A 179 -15.10 7.96 23.96
C ILE A 179 -14.48 6.77 23.22
N GLU A 180 -13.15 6.66 23.20
CA GLU A 180 -12.44 5.50 22.66
C GLU A 180 -11.22 5.18 23.50
N ARG A 181 -10.88 3.89 23.54
CA ARG A 181 -9.70 3.34 24.19
C ARG A 181 -9.16 2.19 23.36
N VAL A 182 -7.86 2.16 23.13
CA VAL A 182 -7.18 1.06 22.42
C VAL A 182 -5.96 0.66 23.24
N THR A 183 -5.84 -0.62 23.57
CA THR A 183 -4.66 -1.16 24.28
C THR A 183 -3.58 -1.63 23.31
N GLU A 184 -2.36 -1.83 23.81
CA GLU A 184 -1.27 -2.46 23.07
C GLU A 184 -1.69 -3.80 22.42
N GLU A 185 -2.45 -4.63 23.14
CA GLU A 185 -2.96 -5.92 22.63
C GLU A 185 -3.93 -5.76 21.44
N GLU A 186 -4.68 -4.66 21.39
CA GLU A 186 -5.63 -4.36 20.32
C GLU A 186 -4.98 -3.63 19.14
N ALA A 187 -3.80 -3.05 19.34
CA ALA A 187 -3.08 -2.26 18.35
C ALA A 187 -2.89 -2.97 16.99
N PRO A 188 -2.60 -4.28 16.91
CA PRO A 188 -2.47 -5.00 15.64
C PRO A 188 -3.75 -5.01 14.81
N TYR A 189 -4.94 -4.89 15.40
CA TYR A 189 -6.21 -4.86 14.65
C TYR A 189 -6.33 -3.63 13.75
N PHE A 190 -5.59 -2.57 14.07
CA PHE A 190 -5.58 -1.29 13.35
C PHE A 190 -4.46 -1.18 12.32
N ALA A 191 -3.62 -2.22 12.16
CA ALA A 191 -2.67 -2.27 11.06
C ALA A 191 -3.39 -2.15 9.72
N ALA A 192 -2.84 -1.35 8.80
CA ALA A 192 -3.38 -1.30 7.46
C ALA A 192 -3.20 -2.68 6.80
N PRO A 193 -4.21 -3.18 6.07
CA PRO A 193 -4.03 -4.43 5.35
C PRO A 193 -2.95 -4.27 4.29
N ASP A 194 -2.14 -5.31 4.11
CA ASP A 194 -1.27 -5.41 2.94
C ASP A 194 -2.15 -5.38 1.69
N VAL A 195 -1.84 -4.47 0.77
CA VAL A 195 -2.43 -4.53 -0.57
C VAL A 195 -1.60 -5.55 -1.32
N PRO A 196 -2.15 -6.73 -1.65
CA PRO A 196 -1.42 -7.66 -2.48
C PRO A 196 -1.10 -6.98 -3.80
N ASP A 197 0.11 -7.21 -4.29
CA ASP A 197 0.50 -6.77 -5.62
C ASP A 197 -0.43 -7.41 -6.66
N ASP A 198 -1.01 -6.56 -7.51
CA ASP A 198 -1.99 -6.97 -8.50
C ASP A 198 -1.25 -7.32 -9.79
N VAL A 199 -1.29 -8.59 -10.21
CA VAL A 199 -0.64 -9.03 -11.45
C VAL A 199 -1.39 -8.42 -12.63
N ILE A 200 -0.68 -7.56 -13.37
CA ILE A 200 -1.21 -6.88 -14.55
C ILE A 200 -0.93 -7.71 -15.80
N ILE A 201 0.30 -8.22 -15.91
CA ILE A 201 0.77 -9.01 -17.05
C ILE A 201 1.52 -10.21 -16.51
N ASP A 202 1.24 -11.37 -17.06
CA ASP A 202 1.96 -12.63 -16.85
C ASP A 202 2.09 -13.26 -18.24
N ASP A 203 3.31 -13.25 -18.78
CA ASP A 203 3.59 -13.66 -20.15
C ASP A 203 4.90 -14.45 -20.23
N THR A 204 4.99 -15.39 -21.17
CA THR A 204 6.22 -16.11 -21.47
C THR A 204 6.57 -15.88 -22.93
N ARG A 205 7.73 -15.30 -23.18
CA ARG A 205 8.14 -14.84 -24.51
C ARG A 205 9.59 -15.15 -24.83
N ARG A 206 9.85 -15.39 -26.12
CA ARG A 206 11.20 -15.48 -26.66
C ARG A 206 11.80 -14.08 -26.81
N ALA A 207 12.98 -13.85 -26.24
CA ALA A 207 13.69 -12.57 -26.30
C ALA A 207 15.20 -12.78 -26.37
N ALA A 208 15.91 -11.78 -26.91
CA ALA A 208 17.36 -11.79 -27.06
C ALA A 208 18.00 -10.71 -26.19
N TYR A 209 19.08 -11.05 -25.50
CA TYR A 209 19.77 -10.16 -24.56
C TYR A 209 21.28 -10.22 -24.70
N THR A 210 21.94 -9.12 -24.42
CA THR A 210 23.39 -9.12 -24.17
C THR A 210 23.68 -9.22 -22.68
N ILE A 211 24.77 -9.90 -22.32
CA ILE A 211 25.17 -10.07 -20.93
C ILE A 211 25.97 -8.85 -20.49
N SER A 212 25.49 -8.15 -19.46
CA SER A 212 26.18 -7.00 -18.88
C SER A 212 26.96 -7.37 -17.62
N ASN A 213 26.35 -8.17 -16.74
CA ASN A 213 27.01 -8.71 -15.54
C ASN A 213 26.48 -10.11 -15.21
N LEU A 214 27.38 -10.99 -14.81
CA LEU A 214 27.08 -12.35 -14.39
C LEU A 214 26.95 -12.39 -12.87
N SER A 215 26.09 -13.27 -12.36
CA SER A 215 26.05 -13.60 -10.93
C SER A 215 26.30 -15.10 -10.77
N PHE A 216 27.21 -15.47 -9.88
CA PHE A 216 27.52 -16.87 -9.57
C PHE A 216 26.91 -17.33 -8.24
N ASP A 217 26.21 -16.44 -7.53
CA ASP A 217 25.45 -16.80 -6.34
C ASP A 217 24.11 -17.44 -6.75
N GLU A 218 23.68 -18.49 -6.05
CA GLU A 218 22.43 -19.23 -6.35
C GLU A 218 21.19 -18.32 -6.37
N ASP A 219 21.14 -17.32 -5.49
CA ASP A 219 20.05 -16.34 -5.40
C ASP A 219 20.34 -15.02 -6.15
N GLY A 220 21.48 -14.96 -6.84
CA GLY A 220 21.98 -13.71 -7.40
C GLY A 220 21.44 -13.41 -8.80
N LEU A 221 20.89 -12.21 -8.97
CA LEU A 221 20.31 -11.79 -10.24
C LEU A 221 21.39 -11.42 -11.27
N TRP A 222 21.30 -12.00 -12.46
CA TRP A 222 22.11 -11.63 -13.62
C TRP A 222 21.65 -10.28 -14.16
N GLN A 223 22.59 -9.51 -14.71
CA GLN A 223 22.26 -8.26 -15.39
C GLN A 223 22.39 -8.46 -16.89
N LEU A 224 21.24 -8.47 -17.56
CA LEU A 224 21.12 -8.58 -19.01
C LEU A 224 20.73 -7.21 -19.59
N ASN A 225 20.86 -7.02 -20.90
CA ASN A 225 20.43 -5.81 -21.58
C ASN A 225 19.58 -6.18 -22.80
N ASP A 226 18.37 -5.62 -22.86
CA ASP A 226 17.35 -5.89 -23.90
C ASP A 226 17.54 -5.07 -25.20
N GLY A 227 18.66 -4.33 -25.28
CA GLY A 227 18.99 -3.40 -26.36
C GLY A 227 18.75 -1.94 -25.99
N ASN A 228 17.88 -1.68 -25.01
CA ASN A 228 17.59 -0.33 -24.53
C ASN A 228 18.02 -0.14 -23.07
N ASN A 229 17.64 -1.08 -22.21
CA ASN A 229 17.80 -0.96 -20.77
C ASN A 229 18.50 -2.18 -20.17
N PRO A 230 19.35 -1.98 -19.14
CA PRO A 230 19.79 -3.07 -18.30
C PRO A 230 18.61 -3.57 -17.45
N ILE A 231 18.44 -4.89 -17.42
CA ILE A 231 17.43 -5.58 -16.62
C ILE A 231 18.10 -6.57 -15.68
N ARG A 232 17.51 -6.76 -14.50
CA ARG A 232 17.93 -7.79 -13.55
C ARG A 232 17.04 -9.02 -13.73
N VAL A 233 17.67 -10.18 -13.86
CA VAL A 233 17.02 -11.40 -14.33
C VAL A 233 17.44 -12.56 -13.44
N SER A 234 16.46 -13.39 -13.05
CA SER A 234 16.74 -14.70 -12.47
C SER A 234 16.90 -15.72 -13.60
N ILE A 235 17.87 -16.64 -13.51
CA ILE A 235 18.01 -17.73 -14.47
C ILE A 235 17.65 -19.02 -13.75
N GLU A 236 16.55 -19.66 -14.18
CA GLU A 236 16.08 -20.94 -13.62
C GLU A 236 16.47 -22.13 -14.50
N ASP A 237 17.16 -21.87 -15.63
CA ASP A 237 17.73 -22.92 -16.49
C ASP A 237 18.93 -23.60 -15.81
N THR A 238 18.62 -24.62 -15.00
CA THR A 238 19.61 -25.40 -14.26
C THR A 238 20.64 -26.09 -15.16
N GLU A 239 20.28 -26.49 -16.38
CA GLU A 239 21.22 -27.15 -17.29
C GLU A 239 22.23 -26.15 -17.83
N PHE A 240 21.77 -24.96 -18.23
CA PHE A 240 22.61 -23.86 -18.66
C PHE A 240 23.55 -23.42 -17.53
N LEU A 241 23.05 -23.18 -16.33
CA LEU A 241 23.87 -22.78 -15.18
C LEU A 241 24.96 -23.81 -14.88
N ARG A 242 24.63 -25.11 -14.91
CA ARG A 242 25.62 -26.18 -14.72
C ARG A 242 26.71 -26.17 -15.79
N LYS A 243 26.38 -25.84 -17.05
CA LYS A 243 27.38 -25.71 -18.13
C LYS A 243 28.27 -24.48 -17.95
N VAL A 244 27.73 -23.40 -17.38
CA VAL A 244 28.50 -22.19 -17.03
C VAL A 244 29.46 -22.48 -15.88
N GLU A 245 28.98 -23.10 -14.80
CA GLU A 245 29.82 -23.49 -13.65
C GLU A 245 30.92 -24.48 -14.02
N ALA A 246 30.64 -25.40 -14.95
CA ALA A 246 31.60 -26.38 -15.44
C ALA A 246 32.57 -25.81 -16.51
N ASP A 247 32.58 -24.49 -16.76
CA ASP A 247 33.39 -23.81 -17.78
C ASP A 247 33.19 -24.35 -19.22
N ILE A 248 32.07 -25.01 -19.50
CA ILE A 248 31.73 -25.57 -20.82
C ILE A 248 31.30 -24.44 -21.76
N ILE A 249 30.56 -23.45 -21.23
CA ILE A 249 30.13 -22.25 -21.94
C ILE A 249 30.96 -21.07 -21.44
N ARG A 250 31.48 -20.27 -22.38
CA ARG A 250 32.24 -19.05 -22.08
C ARG A 250 31.60 -17.85 -22.76
N PHE A 251 31.46 -16.76 -22.03
CA PHE A 251 30.89 -15.52 -22.54
C PHE A 251 31.99 -14.54 -22.94
N ALA A 252 31.83 -13.93 -24.10
CA ALA A 252 32.59 -12.76 -24.52
C ALA A 252 31.73 -11.50 -24.48
N LYS A 253 32.40 -10.34 -24.50
CA LYS A 253 31.72 -9.06 -24.62
C LYS A 253 30.93 -9.03 -25.94
N HIS A 254 29.65 -8.64 -25.86
CA HIS A 254 28.70 -8.59 -26.97
C HIS A 254 28.15 -9.94 -27.45
N ASP A 255 28.39 -11.03 -26.70
CA ASP A 255 27.62 -12.25 -26.92
C ASP A 255 26.13 -12.03 -26.63
N VAL A 256 25.28 -12.73 -27.37
CA VAL A 256 23.83 -12.65 -27.26
C VAL A 256 23.29 -13.98 -26.77
N LEU A 257 22.39 -13.94 -25.79
CA LEU A 257 21.57 -15.06 -25.36
C LEU A 257 20.17 -14.88 -25.92
N VAL A 258 19.66 -15.90 -26.61
CA VAL A 258 18.25 -16.01 -26.94
C VAL A 258 17.61 -16.91 -25.90
N CYS A 259 16.64 -16.36 -25.17
CA CYS A 259 16.04 -17.00 -24.01
C CYS A 259 14.53 -17.10 -24.17
N MET A 260 13.93 -18.10 -23.54
CA MET A 260 12.54 -18.04 -23.14
C MET A 260 12.48 -17.34 -21.78
N VAL A 261 11.70 -16.27 -21.70
CA VAL A 261 11.61 -15.42 -20.50
C VAL A 261 10.17 -15.34 -20.02
N HIS A 262 9.96 -15.74 -18.78
CA HIS A 262 8.75 -15.47 -18.02
C HIS A 262 8.82 -14.04 -17.47
N PHE A 263 7.84 -13.23 -17.83
CA PHE A 263 7.72 -11.82 -17.47
C PHE A 263 6.46 -11.61 -16.66
N VAL A 264 6.63 -11.08 -15.45
CA VAL A 264 5.52 -10.70 -14.59
C VAL A 264 5.60 -9.21 -14.31
N GLN A 265 4.52 -8.49 -14.62
CA GLN A 265 4.34 -7.10 -14.23
C GLN A 265 3.25 -6.99 -13.19
N ARG A 266 3.59 -6.36 -12.05
CA ARG A 266 2.67 -6.16 -10.94
C ARG A 266 2.44 -4.68 -10.69
N ARG A 267 1.21 -4.30 -10.34
CA ARG A 267 0.93 -2.99 -9.74
C ARG A 267 1.29 -3.08 -8.28
N THR A 268 2.28 -2.30 -7.88
CA THR A 268 2.73 -2.22 -6.49
C THR A 268 1.70 -1.52 -5.61
N ALA A 269 1.64 -1.91 -4.35
CA ALA A 269 0.86 -1.24 -3.30
C ALA A 269 1.16 0.28 -3.13
N LYS A 270 2.28 0.77 -3.69
CA LYS A 270 2.74 2.17 -3.63
C LYS A 270 2.36 3.00 -4.86
N GLY A 271 1.65 2.43 -5.84
CA GLY A 271 1.13 3.16 -7.00
C GLY A 271 2.04 3.20 -8.23
N GLY A 272 3.06 2.34 -8.30
CA GLY A 272 3.89 2.12 -9.49
C GLY A 272 3.78 0.69 -10.04
N VAL A 273 4.55 0.37 -11.07
CA VAL A 273 4.68 -1.00 -11.59
C VAL A 273 6.04 -1.59 -11.22
N ALA A 274 6.06 -2.87 -10.88
CA ALA A 274 7.26 -3.67 -10.71
C ALA A 274 7.30 -4.73 -11.80
N ASN A 275 8.49 -4.93 -12.40
CA ASN A 275 8.73 -5.90 -13.45
C ASN A 275 9.68 -6.98 -12.93
N GLU A 276 9.31 -8.24 -13.10
CA GLU A 276 10.11 -9.42 -12.79
C GLU A 276 10.41 -10.15 -14.10
N TYR A 277 11.66 -10.57 -14.27
CA TYR A 277 12.14 -11.29 -15.44
C TYR A 277 12.83 -12.58 -14.97
N THR A 278 12.35 -13.71 -15.47
CA THR A 278 12.91 -15.02 -15.20
C THR A 278 13.23 -15.70 -16.53
N VAL A 279 14.50 -15.97 -16.79
CA VAL A 279 14.91 -16.84 -17.90
C VAL A 279 14.63 -18.26 -17.48
N VAL A 280 13.58 -18.85 -18.06
CA VAL A 280 13.19 -20.24 -17.81
C VAL A 280 14.05 -21.21 -18.62
N GLU A 281 14.53 -20.78 -19.78
CA GLU A 281 15.36 -21.58 -20.68
C GLU A 281 16.26 -20.69 -21.56
N VAL A 282 17.52 -21.05 -21.73
CA VAL A 282 18.44 -20.45 -22.70
C VAL A 282 18.42 -21.29 -23.98
N LEU A 283 17.77 -20.76 -25.01
CA LEU A 283 17.55 -21.45 -26.29
C LEU A 283 18.79 -21.43 -27.17
N GLU A 284 19.53 -20.32 -27.18
CA GLU A 284 20.69 -20.13 -28.06
C GLU A 284 21.71 -19.18 -27.44
N HIS A 285 23.00 -19.48 -27.60
CA HIS A 285 24.10 -18.57 -27.33
C HIS A 285 24.79 -18.22 -28.65
N ILE A 286 24.70 -16.96 -29.04
CA ILE A 286 25.24 -16.42 -30.30
C ILE A 286 26.52 -15.65 -29.96
N PRO A 287 27.71 -16.15 -30.35
CA PRO A 287 28.96 -15.45 -30.13
C PRO A 287 29.03 -14.13 -30.91
N ALA A 288 29.70 -13.12 -30.33
CA ALA A 288 29.97 -11.88 -31.04
C ALA A 288 30.68 -12.15 -32.39
N PRO A 289 30.31 -11.45 -33.48
CA PRO A 289 30.92 -11.66 -34.79
C PRO A 289 32.42 -11.32 -34.74
N ARG A 290 33.27 -12.34 -34.93
CA ARG A 290 34.74 -12.20 -34.94
C ARG A 290 35.31 -11.94 -36.34
N GLN A 291 34.52 -12.15 -37.39
CA GLN A 291 34.86 -11.91 -38.78
C GLN A 291 33.67 -11.27 -39.50
N LEU A 292 33.94 -10.40 -40.47
CA LEU A 292 32.92 -9.85 -41.36
C LEU A 292 32.24 -11.00 -42.10
N ARG A 293 30.90 -11.07 -42.06
CA ARG A 293 30.15 -11.93 -42.98
C ARG A 293 30.33 -11.34 -44.38
N PHE A 294 31.10 -12.04 -45.21
CA PHE A 294 31.17 -11.77 -46.64
C PHE A 294 30.10 -12.60 -47.34
N PRO A 295 29.30 -12.04 -48.26
CA PRO A 295 28.40 -12.86 -49.08
C PRO A 295 29.22 -13.88 -49.86
N GLU A 296 28.77 -15.14 -49.90
CA GLU A 296 29.36 -16.13 -50.79
C GLU A 296 29.06 -15.70 -52.24
N PRO A 297 30.03 -15.83 -53.16
CA PRO A 297 29.79 -15.52 -54.57
C PRO A 297 28.70 -16.46 -55.09
N GLU A 298 27.65 -15.90 -55.70
CA GLU A 298 26.66 -16.70 -56.44
C GLU A 298 27.40 -17.49 -57.52
N GLU A 299 27.17 -18.80 -57.60
CA GLU A 299 27.62 -19.60 -58.74
C GLU A 299 27.03 -18.97 -60.01
N GLY A 300 27.92 -18.38 -60.83
CA GLY A 300 27.54 -17.88 -62.15
C GLY A 300 27.03 -19.05 -63.00
N PRO A 301 26.16 -18.79 -63.99
CA PRO A 301 25.60 -19.85 -64.82
C PRO A 301 26.73 -20.68 -65.43
N ASP A 302 26.64 -22.01 -65.30
CA ASP A 302 27.54 -22.96 -65.96
C ASP A 302 27.65 -22.61 -67.44
N ASP A 303 28.82 -22.14 -67.87
CA ASP A 303 29.18 -22.06 -69.28
C ASP A 303 29.35 -23.50 -69.78
N ASP A 304 28.26 -24.06 -70.30
CA ASP A 304 28.25 -25.37 -70.95
C ASP A 304 29.13 -25.29 -72.22
N PRO A 305 30.26 -26.02 -72.31
CA PRO A 305 31.14 -25.92 -73.46
C PRO A 305 30.51 -26.64 -74.66
N ALA A 306 30.36 -25.90 -75.75
CA ALA A 306 29.86 -26.36 -77.06
C ALA A 306 30.75 -27.43 -77.72
#